data_AF-A0A3D5NXT2-F1
#
_entry.id   AF-A0A3D5NXT2-F1
#
_cell.length_a   1.000
_cell.length_b   1.000
_cell.length_c   1.000
_cell.angle_alpha   90.00
_cell.angle_beta   90.00
_cell.angle_gamma   90.00
#
_symmetry.space_group_name_H-M   'P 1'
#
loop_
_entity.id
_entity.type
_entity.pdbx_description
1 polymer ?
#
loop_
_entity_poly.entity_id
_entity_poly.type
_entity_poly.pdbx_seq_one_letter_code
_entity_poly.pdbx_strand_id
1 'polypeptide(L)' 'PGDELLQGQRYGLIKFGSRMDVFVPRECEILVKPKDPVRGGLTVLARLVGENEAQ' A
#
# COMPACT_ATOMS: atom_id res chain seq x y z
N PRO A 1 14.99 13.12 -18.96
CA PRO A 1 16.14 12.96 -18.03
C PRO A 1 15.67 12.28 -16.75
N GLY A 2 16.44 11.31 -16.24
CA GLY A 2 16.16 10.61 -14.99
C GLY A 2 17.40 10.59 -14.10
N ASP A 3 17.19 10.43 -12.80
CA ASP A 3 18.26 10.38 -11.81
C ASP A 3 18.70 8.93 -11.56
N GLU A 4 20.01 8.71 -11.47
CA GLU A 4 20.57 7.45 -10.97
C GLU A 4 20.62 7.49 -9.43
N LEU A 5 20.11 6.43 -8.80
CA LEU A 5 20.00 6.33 -7.35
C LEU A 5 20.69 5.07 -6.84
N LEU A 6 21.39 5.20 -5.73
CA LEU A 6 21.97 4.08 -5.00
C LEU A 6 20.93 3.40 -4.11
N GLN A 7 21.14 2.12 -3.82
CA GLN A 7 20.28 1.38 -2.89
C GLN A 7 20.22 2.08 -1.52
N GLY A 8 19.01 2.35 -1.03
CA GLY A 8 18.77 3.06 0.23
C GLY A 8 18.80 4.60 0.11
N GLN A 9 19.09 5.15 -1.07
CA GLN A 9 19.05 6.59 -1.30
C GLN A 9 17.61 7.11 -1.20
N ARG A 10 17.40 8.12 -0.36
CA ARG A 10 16.08 8.74 -0.19
C ARG A 10 15.74 9.52 -1.46
N TYR A 11 14.75 9.03 -2.21
CA TYR A 11 14.24 9.69 -3.41
C TYR A 11 13.16 10.76 -3.12
N GLY A 12 12.53 10.70 -1.95
CA GLY A 12 11.48 11.63 -1.57
C GLY A 12 11.05 11.48 -0.12
N LEU A 13 10.13 12.33 0.30
CA LEU A 13 9.54 12.31 1.66
C LEU A 13 8.02 12.42 1.54
N ILE A 14 7.31 11.53 2.21
CA ILE A 14 5.87 11.69 2.45
C ILE A 14 5.72 12.60 3.66
N LYS A 15 5.15 13.80 3.46
CA LYS A 15 4.95 14.77 4.54
C LYS A 15 3.83 14.31 5.48
N PHE A 16 3.90 14.71 6.75
CA PHE A 16 2.81 14.50 7.70
C PHE A 16 1.52 15.14 7.18
N GLY A 17 0.41 14.40 7.22
CA GLY A 17 -0.87 14.83 6.66
C GLY A 17 -1.05 14.57 5.17
N SER A 18 -0.05 14.00 4.46
CA SER A 18 -0.26 13.51 3.10
C SER A 18 -1.31 12.40 3.10
N ARG A 19 -2.21 12.42 2.11
CA ARG A 19 -3.20 11.37 1.86
C ARG A 19 -2.76 10.54 0.66
N MET A 20 -2.99 9.24 0.74
CA MET A 20 -2.84 8.31 -0.38
C MET A 20 -4.18 7.63 -0.61
N ASP A 21 -4.63 7.61 -1.87
CA ASP A 21 -5.75 6.80 -2.31
C ASP A 21 -5.22 5.47 -2.87
N VAL A 22 -5.87 4.37 -2.54
CA VAL A 22 -5.48 3.03 -2.97
C VAL A 22 -6.62 2.42 -3.76
N PHE A 23 -6.34 2.03 -5.00
CA PHE A 23 -7.28 1.28 -5.84
C PHE A 23 -6.98 -0.20 -5.71
N VAL A 24 -8.01 -0.99 -5.41
CA VAL A 24 -7.93 -2.45 -5.31
C VAL A 24 -8.97 -3.10 -6.23
N PRO A 25 -8.73 -4.33 -6.72
CA PRO A 25 -9.75 -5.13 -7.38
C PRO A 25 -11.02 -5.26 -6.54
N ARG A 26 -12.17 -5.44 -7.19
CA ARG A 26 -13.48 -5.50 -6.52
C ARG A 26 -13.66 -6.78 -5.70
N GLU A 27 -12.89 -7.80 -6.04
CA GLU A 27 -12.92 -9.14 -5.46
C GLU A 27 -12.11 -9.20 -4.15
N CYS A 28 -11.36 -8.14 -3.81
CA CYS A 28 -10.60 -8.08 -2.57
C CYS A 28 -11.49 -8.06 -1.33
N GLU A 29 -11.07 -8.79 -0.30
CA GLU A 29 -11.60 -8.64 1.05
C GLU A 29 -10.96 -7.41 1.71
N ILE A 30 -11.77 -6.43 2.12
CA ILE A 30 -11.29 -5.25 2.86
C ILE A 30 -11.12 -5.62 4.34
N LEU A 31 -9.90 -5.46 4.86
CA LEU A 31 -9.53 -5.89 6.22
C LEU A 31 -9.59 -4.77 7.27
N VAL A 32 -9.92 -3.54 6.84
CA VAL A 32 -9.98 -2.35 7.69
C VAL A 32 -11.30 -1.60 7.52
N LYS A 33 -11.64 -0.76 8.49
CA LYS A 33 -12.83 0.09 8.47
C LYS A 33 -12.46 1.56 8.65
N PRO A 34 -13.33 2.49 8.23
CA PRO A 34 -13.13 3.91 8.55
C PRO A 34 -12.92 4.10 10.06
N LYS A 35 -11.95 4.96 10.40
CA LYS A 35 -11.47 5.27 11.76
C LYS A 35 -10.53 4.24 12.40
N ASP A 36 -10.24 3.12 11.75
CA ASP A 36 -9.20 2.23 12.23
C ASP A 36 -7.82 2.91 12.16
N PRO A 37 -6.98 2.76 13.20
CA PRO A 37 -5.61 3.25 13.15
C PRO A 37 -4.79 2.41 12.15
N VAL A 38 -4.21 3.06 11.15
CA VAL A 38 -3.36 2.40 10.13
C VAL A 38 -1.95 2.98 10.14
N ARG A 39 -0.96 2.15 9.78
CA ARG A 39 0.43 2.56 9.58
C ARG A 39 0.86 2.20 8.16
N GLY A 40 1.35 3.20 7.42
CA GLY A 40 1.85 3.00 6.05
C GLY A 40 2.98 1.97 6.02
N GLY A 41 2.93 1.06 5.04
CA GLY A 41 3.91 -0.02 4.88
C GLY A 41 3.80 -1.16 5.90
N LEU A 42 2.83 -1.13 6.81
CA LEU A 42 2.67 -2.14 7.87
C LEU A 42 1.24 -2.70 7.94
N THR A 43 0.22 -1.83 7.92
CA THR A 43 -1.16 -2.28 8.01
C THR A 43 -1.63 -2.83 6.66
N VAL A 44 -2.09 -4.09 6.64
CA VAL A 44 -2.71 -4.69 5.46
C VAL A 44 -4.12 -4.12 5.30
N LEU A 45 -4.38 -3.44 4.20
CA LEU A 45 -5.68 -2.79 3.94
C LEU A 45 -6.71 -3.76 3.34
N ALA A 46 -6.27 -4.65 2.45
CA ALA A 46 -7.12 -5.61 1.76
C ALA A 46 -6.33 -6.87 1.39
N ARG A 47 -7.03 -8.00 1.25
CA ARG A 47 -6.49 -9.27 0.76
C ARG A 47 -7.10 -9.59 -0.59
N LEU A 48 -6.24 -9.89 -1.56
CA LEU A 48 -6.68 -10.46 -2.84
C LEU A 48 -7.29 -11.83 -2.56
N VAL A 49 -8.54 -12.02 -2.96
CA VAL A 49 -9.20 -13.31 -2.91
C VAL A 49 -8.93 -13.98 -4.24
N GLY A 50 -7.82 -14.71 -4.34
CA GLY A 50 -7.61 -15.62 -5.46
C GLY A 50 -8.52 -16.84 -5.29
N GLU A 51 -9.01 -17.38 -6.41
CA GLU A 51 -9.18 -18.83 -6.46
C GLU A 51 -7.82 -19.45 -6.13
N ASN A 52 -7.79 -20.45 -5.24
CA ASN A 52 -6.56 -21.17 -4.93
C ASN A 52 -6.00 -21.79 -6.23
N GLU A 53 -5.07 -21.10 -6.91
CA GLU A 53 -4.01 -21.80 -7.63
C GLU A 53 -2.92 -22.07 -6.61
N ALA A 54 -3.05 -23.23 -5.96
CA ALA A 54 -1.91 -23.88 -5.34
C ALA A 54 -0.82 -24.04 -6.41
N GLN A 55 0.31 -23.38 -6.19
CA GLN A 55 1.61 -23.74 -6.78
C GLN A 55 2.70 -23.54 -5.73
#